data_AF-A0A3A2ZMZ6-F1
#
_entry.id   AF-A0A3A2ZMZ6-F1
#
_cell.length_a   1.000
_cell.length_b   1.000
_cell.length_c   1.000
_cell.angle_alpha   90.00
_cell.angle_beta   90.00
_cell.angle_gamma   90.00
#
_symmetry.space_group_name_H-M   'P 1'
#
loop_
_entity.id
_entity.type
_entity.pdbx_description
1 polymer ?
#
loop_
_entity_poly.entity_id
_entity_poly.type
_entity_poly.pdbx_seq_one_letter_code
_entity_poly.pdbx_strand_id
1 'polypeptide(L)'
;MGHQPQHQQKLHLPPVERIRAGHTGQPHIRTVTLTPGQKLDRFGSEFGSFLAPLGAPFIERSLPPSNLDTGSGDAEHPFSYRVYEVVKELEVLAGPVRPGFEMSGFGRA
;
A
#
# COMPACT_ATOMS: atom_id res chain seq x y z
N MET A 1 34.40 -4.04 -5.70
CA MET A 1 33.31 -3.09 -5.42
C MET A 1 32.02 -3.87 -5.42
N GLY A 2 31.60 -4.37 -4.25
CA GLY A 2 30.45 -5.26 -4.12
C GLY A 2 29.17 -4.45 -3.94
N HIS A 3 28.26 -4.53 -4.90
CA HIS A 3 26.90 -4.03 -4.74
C HIS A 3 26.17 -4.95 -3.74
N GLN A 4 25.99 -4.46 -2.52
CA GLN A 4 25.08 -5.07 -1.56
C GLN A 4 23.64 -4.81 -2.06
N PRO A 5 22.82 -5.84 -2.29
CA PRO A 5 21.41 -5.63 -2.63
C PRO A 5 20.71 -5.12 -1.37
N GLN A 6 20.47 -3.82 -1.34
CA GLN A 6 19.79 -3.18 -0.23
C GLN A 6 18.31 -3.55 -0.24
N HIS A 7 17.87 -4.10 0.89
CA HIS A 7 16.50 -4.14 1.37
C HIS A 7 15.54 -5.14 0.72
N GLN A 8 15.82 -6.42 0.91
CA GLN A 8 14.73 -7.39 1.13
C GLN A 8 14.11 -7.09 2.51
N GLN A 9 13.29 -6.04 2.58
CA GLN A 9 12.54 -5.73 3.80
C GLN A 9 11.44 -6.78 3.96
N LYS A 10 11.51 -7.52 5.06
CA LYS A 10 10.48 -8.45 5.49
C LYS A 10 9.20 -7.65 5.72
N LEU A 11 8.28 -7.69 4.76
CA LEU A 11 6.96 -7.09 4.85
C LEU A 11 6.26 -7.69 6.08
N HIS A 12 6.16 -6.93 7.17
CA HIS A 12 5.28 -7.29 8.26
C HIS A 12 3.86 -7.23 7.71
N LEU A 13 3.14 -8.36 7.78
CA LEU A 13 1.78 -8.50 7.28
C LEU A 13 0.95 -7.27 7.71
N PRO A 14 0.19 -6.65 6.79
CA PRO A 14 -0.65 -5.53 7.16
C PRO A 14 -1.59 -5.94 8.31
N PRO A 15 -1.88 -5.07 9.29
CA PRO A 15 -2.98 -5.31 10.19
C PRO A 15 -4.22 -5.52 9.33
N VAL A 16 -4.80 -6.71 9.44
CA VAL A 16 -5.99 -7.23 8.74
C VAL A 16 -7.24 -6.37 8.93
N GLU A 17 -7.16 -5.40 9.84
CA GLU A 17 -7.91 -4.14 9.81
C GLU A 17 -7.74 -3.47 8.41
N ARG A 18 -8.23 -2.30 8.03
CA ARG A 18 -8.25 -1.83 6.61
C ARG A 18 -8.78 -2.76 5.46
N ILE A 19 -8.72 -4.09 5.48
CA ILE A 19 -9.31 -4.99 4.48
C ILE A 19 -10.75 -5.34 4.84
N ARG A 20 -11.63 -5.33 3.85
CA ARG A 20 -13.07 -5.55 4.04
C ARG A 20 -13.34 -6.97 4.48
N ALA A 21 -14.03 -7.06 5.61
CA ALA A 21 -14.59 -8.32 6.09
C ALA A 21 -15.80 -8.73 5.24
N GLY A 22 -15.93 -10.03 5.02
CA GLY A 22 -17.13 -10.66 4.52
C GLY A 22 -18.21 -10.76 5.58
N HIS A 23 -19.35 -11.34 5.20
CA HIS A 23 -20.51 -11.53 6.07
C HIS A 23 -20.21 -12.40 7.31
N THR A 24 -19.13 -13.20 7.27
CA THR A 24 -18.66 -14.03 8.39
C THR A 24 -17.70 -13.31 9.34
N GLY A 25 -17.43 -12.02 9.10
CA GLY A 25 -16.43 -11.24 9.85
C GLY A 25 -14.99 -11.49 9.42
N GLN A 26 -14.74 -12.44 8.51
CA GLN A 26 -13.39 -12.71 8.01
C GLN A 26 -12.98 -11.75 6.90
N PRO A 27 -11.74 -11.25 6.90
CA PRO A 27 -11.22 -10.36 5.86
C PRO A 27 -11.20 -11.06 4.48
N HIS A 28 -11.56 -10.34 3.43
CA HIS A 28 -11.45 -10.81 2.04
C HIS A 28 -10.01 -10.67 1.53
N ILE A 29 -9.08 -11.44 2.09
CA ILE A 29 -7.67 -11.43 1.70
C ILE A 29 -7.38 -12.61 0.77
N ARG A 30 -6.52 -12.38 -0.23
CA ARG A 30 -5.94 -13.41 -1.09
C ARG A 30 -4.45 -13.15 -1.28
N THR A 31 -3.67 -14.22 -1.39
CA THR A 31 -2.29 -14.12 -1.85
C THR A 31 -2.29 -13.83 -3.35
N VAL A 32 -1.53 -12.81 -3.77
CA VAL A 32 -1.34 -12.44 -5.16
C VAL A 32 0.16 -12.33 -5.42
N THR A 33 0.61 -12.87 -6.56
CA THR A 33 1.98 -12.68 -7.03
C THR A 33 2.04 -11.39 -7.84
N LEU A 34 2.86 -10.45 -7.38
CA LEU A 34 3.24 -9.31 -8.18
C LEU A 34 4.35 -9.71 -9.14
N THR A 35 4.24 -9.33 -10.40
CA THR A 35 5.21 -9.62 -11.46
C THR A 35 6.04 -8.39 -11.81
N PRO A 36 7.28 -8.56 -12.32
CA PRO A 36 8.10 -7.44 -12.76
C PRO A 36 7.37 -6.48 -13.72
N GLY A 37 7.60 -5.18 -13.56
CA GLY A 37 6.99 -4.12 -14.35
C GLY A 37 5.62 -3.63 -13.84
N GLN A 38 5.00 -4.33 -12.89
CA GLN A 38 3.79 -3.81 -12.22
C GLN A 38 4.13 -2.58 -11.38
N LYS A 39 3.27 -1.57 -11.44
CA LYS A 39 3.46 -0.30 -10.73
C LYS A 39 2.48 -0.15 -9.58
N LEU A 40 3.01 0.27 -8.45
CA LEU A 40 2.29 0.50 -7.22
C LEU A 40 2.58 1.91 -6.72
N ASP A 41 1.71 2.47 -5.91
CA ASP A 41 1.94 3.73 -5.23
C ASP A 41 1.43 3.72 -3.79
N ARG A 42 1.84 4.73 -3.02
CA ARG A 42 1.41 4.92 -1.63
C ARG A 42 1.38 6.39 -1.25
N PHE A 43 0.62 6.68 -0.20
CA PHE A 43 0.69 7.92 0.56
C PHE A 43 1.19 7.62 1.98
N GLY A 44 2.30 8.21 2.38
CA GLY A 44 2.91 8.07 3.71
C GLY A 44 4.31 7.44 3.70
N SER A 45 4.94 7.41 4.88
CA SER A 45 6.30 6.90 5.10
C SER A 45 6.54 5.47 4.60
N GLU A 46 7.77 5.17 4.16
CA GLU A 46 8.17 3.83 3.66
C GLU A 46 8.14 2.72 4.72
N PHE A 47 8.03 3.07 6.01
CA PHE A 47 7.89 2.06 7.08
C PHE A 47 6.51 1.40 7.13
N GLY A 48 5.54 1.88 6.33
CA GLY A 48 4.20 1.27 6.23
C GLY A 48 4.15 0.12 5.23
N SER A 49 3.18 -0.80 5.39
CA SER A 49 3.04 -2.02 4.60
C SER A 49 1.90 -2.02 3.57
N PHE A 50 1.24 -0.89 3.34
CA PHE A 50 0.12 -0.77 2.39
C PHE A 50 0.55 -0.04 1.12
N LEU A 51 0.25 -0.62 -0.03
CA LEU A 51 0.38 -0.02 -1.35
C LEU A 51 -0.96 -0.16 -2.09
N ALA A 52 -1.17 0.62 -3.14
CA ALA A 52 -2.28 0.43 -4.06
C ALA A 52 -1.75 0.32 -5.49
N PRO A 53 -2.54 -0.18 -6.46
CA PRO A 53 -2.23 -0.02 -7.87
C PRO A 53 -2.00 1.45 -8.21
N LEU A 54 -0.96 1.72 -9.01
CA LEU A 54 -0.65 3.09 -9.45
C LEU A 54 -1.89 3.79 -10.01
N GLY A 55 -2.19 4.97 -9.47
CA GLY A 55 -3.30 5.80 -9.93
C GLY A 55 -4.65 5.50 -9.26
N ALA A 56 -4.71 4.57 -8.29
CA ALA A 56 -5.94 4.35 -7.52
C ALA A 56 -6.38 5.66 -6.83
N PRO A 57 -7.65 6.10 -6.98
CA PRO A 57 -8.14 7.32 -6.34
C PRO A 57 -7.95 7.32 -4.82
N PHE A 58 -7.68 8.49 -4.22
CA PHE A 58 -7.48 8.59 -2.76
C PHE A 58 -8.69 8.08 -1.96
N ILE A 59 -9.91 8.35 -2.46
CA ILE A 59 -11.17 7.89 -1.86
C ILE A 59 -11.31 6.37 -1.82
N GLU A 60 -10.61 5.64 -2.69
CA GLU A 60 -10.63 4.18 -2.73
C GLU A 60 -9.71 3.56 -1.68
N ARG A 61 -8.82 4.37 -1.08
CA ARG A 61 -7.78 3.93 -0.15
C ARG A 61 -8.20 4.08 1.31
N SER A 62 -9.28 4.81 1.60
CA SER A 62 -9.78 5.10 2.96
C SER A 62 -8.64 5.45 3.91
N LEU A 63 -7.85 6.44 3.53
CA LEU A 63 -6.75 6.97 4.33
C LEU A 63 -7.19 8.27 5.02
N PRO A 64 -6.72 8.55 6.25
CA PRO A 64 -6.97 9.84 6.87
C PRO A 64 -6.29 10.96 6.08
N PRO A 65 -6.80 12.21 6.13
CA PRO A 65 -6.20 13.34 5.42
C PRO A 65 -4.72 13.56 5.73
N SER A 66 -4.26 13.24 6.94
CA SER A 66 -2.84 13.37 7.36
C SER A 66 -1.86 12.50 6.56
N ASN A 67 -2.34 11.49 5.82
CA ASN A 67 -1.49 10.76 4.87
C ASN A 67 -1.01 11.62 3.70
N LEU A 68 -1.63 12.79 3.48
CA LEU A 68 -1.23 13.80 2.49
C LEU A 68 -0.27 14.85 3.07
N ASP A 69 0.10 14.76 4.34
CA ASP A 69 1.07 15.68 4.92
C ASP A 69 2.47 15.36 4.38
N THR A 70 3.22 16.37 3.95
CA THR A 70 4.64 16.22 3.59
C THR A 70 5.48 16.16 4.86
N GLY A 71 6.21 15.06 5.06
CA GLY A 71 7.05 14.88 6.25
C GLY A 71 8.18 15.90 6.34
N SER A 72 8.46 16.38 7.55
CA SER A 72 9.63 17.24 7.81
C SER A 72 10.92 16.44 7.59
N GLY A 73 11.56 16.67 6.45
CA GLY A 73 12.75 15.94 5.99
C GLY A 73 12.54 15.09 4.73
N ASP A 74 11.33 15.10 4.17
CA ASP A 74 10.97 14.31 2.98
C ASP A 74 10.37 15.17 1.87
N ALA A 75 10.91 16.38 1.70
CA ALA A 75 10.38 17.38 0.75
C ALA A 75 10.39 16.91 -0.72
N GLU A 76 11.27 15.95 -1.06
CA GLU A 76 11.35 15.32 -2.38
C GLU A 76 10.11 14.46 -2.70
N HIS A 77 9.32 14.09 -1.69
CA HIS A 77 8.07 13.33 -1.83
C HIS A 77 6.88 14.18 -1.34
N PRO A 78 6.45 15.19 -2.11
CA PRO A 78 5.30 16.00 -1.74
C PRO A 78 4.06 15.12 -1.53
N PHE A 79 3.25 15.48 -0.52
CA PHE A 79 2.08 14.72 -0.08
C PHE A 79 2.40 13.31 0.43
N SER A 80 3.66 13.07 0.81
CA SER A 80 4.19 11.74 1.12
C SER A 80 3.89 10.72 0.02
N TYR A 81 3.78 11.17 -1.24
CA TYR A 81 3.40 10.31 -2.37
C TYR A 81 4.63 9.64 -2.97
N ARG A 82 4.55 8.32 -3.16
CA ARG A 82 5.66 7.51 -3.68
C ARG A 82 5.14 6.48 -4.68
N VAL A 83 5.92 6.24 -5.72
CA VAL A 83 5.64 5.27 -6.78
C VAL A 83 6.76 4.24 -6.82
N TYR A 84 6.39 2.97 -6.95
CA TYR A 84 7.30 1.84 -7.02
C TYR A 84 7.00 1.00 -8.26
N GLU A 85 8.04 0.36 -8.78
CA GLU A 85 7.93 -0.66 -9.81
C GLU A 85 8.45 -1.98 -9.23
N VAL A 86 7.70 -3.05 -9.46
CA VAL A 86 8.09 -4.40 -9.06
C VAL A 86 9.25 -4.82 -9.96
N VAL A 87 10.41 -5.13 -9.37
CA VAL A 87 11.63 -5.55 -10.10
C VAL A 87 11.87 -7.05 -10.04
N LYS A 88 11.19 -7.75 -9.13
CA LYS A 88 11.25 -9.20 -8.94
C LYS A 88 9.89 -9.67 -8.45
N GLU A 89 9.52 -10.90 -8.81
CA GLU A 89 8.29 -11.51 -8.29
C GLU A 89 8.22 -11.47 -6.77
N LEU A 90 7.07 -11.04 -6.26
CA LEU A 90 6.81 -10.87 -4.83
C LEU A 90 5.39 -11.32 -4.51
N GLU A 91 5.23 -12.27 -3.59
CA GLU A 91 3.92 -12.61 -3.06
C GLU A 91 3.48 -11.58 -2.03
N VAL A 92 2.26 -11.06 -2.19
CA VAL A 92 1.63 -10.10 -1.28
C VAL A 92 0.25 -10.58 -0.87
N LEU A 93 -0.23 -10.10 0.27
CA LEU A 93 -1.64 -10.19 0.62
C LEU A 93 -2.36 -9.02 -0.04
N ALA A 94 -3.43 -9.31 -0.78
CA ALA A 94 -4.26 -8.31 -1.43
C ALA A 94 -5.73 -8.47 -1.02
N GLY A 95 -6.44 -7.37 -0.89
CA GLY A 95 -7.87 -7.38 -0.60
C GLY A 95 -8.57 -6.05 -0.88
N PRO A 96 -9.91 -6.03 -0.86
CA PRO A 96 -10.67 -4.81 -1.00
C PRO A 96 -10.53 -3.94 0.26
N VAL A 97 -10.23 -2.66 0.08
CA VAL A 97 -10.13 -1.69 1.17
C VAL A 97 -11.51 -1.43 1.79
N ARG A 98 -11.57 -1.38 3.13
CA ARG A 98 -12.79 -1.01 3.88
C ARG A 98 -13.14 0.46 3.68
N PRO A 99 -14.43 0.82 3.59
CA PRO A 99 -14.85 2.19 3.82
C PRO A 99 -14.34 2.71 5.17
N GLY A 100 -13.97 3.98 5.23
CA GLY A 100 -13.41 4.61 6.43
C GLY A 100 -13.07 6.07 6.17
N PHE A 101 -12.94 6.88 7.23
CA PHE A 101 -12.64 8.32 7.12
C PHE A 101 -13.59 9.06 6.17
N GLU A 102 -14.88 8.70 6.20
CA GLU A 102 -15.93 9.24 5.31
C GLU A 102 -15.71 8.98 3.81
N MET A 103 -14.83 8.04 3.47
CA MET A 103 -14.53 7.62 2.11
C MET A 103 -15.13 6.25 1.81
N SER A 104 -15.46 6.03 0.54
CA SER A 104 -16.06 4.78 0.07
C SER A 104 -15.14 3.57 0.22
N GLY A 105 -13.83 3.74 0.09
CA GLY A 105 -12.91 2.60 -0.03
C GLY A 105 -13.18 1.81 -1.31
N PHE A 106 -13.14 0.47 -1.21
CA PHE A 106 -13.34 -0.48 -2.31
C PHE A 106 -12.22 -0.58 -3.36
N GLY A 107 -11.15 0.20 -3.20
CA GLY A 107 -9.90 -0.04 -3.93
C GLY A 107 -9.26 -1.36 -3.56
N ARG A 108 -8.14 -1.68 -4.20
CA ARG A 108 -7.29 -2.83 -3.84
C ARG A 108 -6.05 -2.33 -3.11
N ALA A 109 -5.72 -2.99 -2.00
CA ALA A 109 -4.49 -2.80 -1.25
C ALA A 109 -3.88 -4.15 -0.89
#